data_AF-A0A6J4CXI2-F1
#
_entry.id   AF-A0A6J4CXI2-F1
#
_cell.length_a   1.000
_cell.length_b   1.000
_cell.length_c   1.000
_cell.angle_alpha   90.00
_cell.angle_beta   90.00
_cell.angle_gamma   90.00
#
_symmetry.space_group_name_H-M   'P 1'
#
loop_
_entity.id
_entity.type
_entity.pdbx_description
1 polymer ?
#
loop_
_entity_poly.entity_id
_entity_poly.type
_entity_poly.pdbx_seq_one_letter_code
_entity_poly.pdbx_strand_id
1 'polypeptide(L)'
;MPHEVNLMPFIKWARRQKINLFIPFVRNQSCLVVPYRLPLIKNAYGIYESKFSLFYKTNLDLAIIPVLGIDQHFKRVGFGKGMYDCFFARFKKPPLSVFIAKEILVSTLALGESHDIKGDYCMDYEGIYHHTFKRKLNGKNFYKQLATLLTHRH
;
A
#
# COMPACT_ATOMS: atom_id res chain seq x y z
N MET A 1 -2.91 3.48 10.99
CA MET A 1 -2.49 3.44 12.41
C MET A 1 -1.82 4.78 12.77
N PRO A 2 -1.54 5.13 14.04
CA PRO A 2 -0.97 6.44 14.41
C PRO A 2 0.35 6.77 13.70
N HIS A 3 1.18 5.75 13.49
CA HIS A 3 2.50 5.87 12.85
C HIS A 3 2.45 5.80 11.32
N GLU A 4 1.32 5.43 10.72
CA GLU A 4 1.17 5.32 9.27
C GLU A 4 0.66 6.65 8.67
N VAL A 5 0.89 6.83 7.37
CA VAL A 5 0.34 7.93 6.59
C VAL A 5 -1.20 7.85 6.60
N ASN A 6 -1.86 8.99 6.83
CA ASN A 6 -3.31 9.05 6.75
C ASN A 6 -3.77 8.98 5.29
N LEU A 7 -4.28 7.82 4.87
CA LEU A 7 -4.77 7.57 3.51
C LEU A 7 -6.19 8.08 3.25
N MET A 8 -6.92 8.56 4.26
CA MET A 8 -8.32 8.95 4.11
C MET A 8 -8.54 10.07 3.06
N PRO A 9 -7.70 11.11 2.94
CA PRO A 9 -7.84 12.11 1.89
C PRO A 9 -7.75 11.50 0.48
N PHE A 10 -6.81 10.59 0.26
CA PHE A 10 -6.65 9.90 -1.01
C PHE A 10 -7.83 8.97 -1.31
N ILE A 11 -8.28 8.19 -0.32
CA ILE A 11 -9.47 7.34 -0.46
C ILE A 11 -10.69 8.18 -0.88
N LYS A 12 -10.90 9.35 -0.26
CA LYS A 12 -11.98 10.27 -0.64
C LYS A 12 -11.83 10.78 -2.07
N TRP A 13 -10.62 11.19 -2.47
CA TRP A 13 -10.35 11.63 -3.84
C TRP A 13 -10.58 10.51 -4.86
N ALA A 14 -10.03 9.32 -4.63
CA ALA A 14 -10.13 8.19 -5.53
C ALA A 14 -11.59 7.77 -5.77
N ARG A 15 -12.43 7.80 -4.72
CA ARG A 15 -13.88 7.59 -4.84
C ARG A 15 -14.55 8.63 -5.74
N ARG A 16 -14.20 9.91 -5.64
CA ARG A 16 -14.74 10.97 -6.52
C ARG A 16 -14.34 10.76 -7.97
N GLN A 17 -13.14 10.23 -8.21
CA GLN A 17 -12.65 9.86 -9.53
C GLN A 17 -13.21 8.52 -10.05
N LYS A 18 -14.15 7.89 -9.33
CA LYS A 18 -14.72 6.57 -9.66
C LYS A 18 -13.68 5.45 -9.80
N ILE A 19 -12.57 5.57 -9.07
CA ILE A 19 -11.54 4.53 -9.00
C ILE A 19 -12.06 3.40 -8.11
N ASN A 20 -11.94 2.16 -8.59
CA ASN A 20 -12.26 0.98 -7.80
C ASN A 20 -11.22 0.79 -6.70
N LEU A 21 -11.64 0.92 -5.45
CA LEU A 21 -10.78 0.76 -4.28
C LEU A 21 -10.97 -0.63 -3.67
N PHE A 22 -9.85 -1.22 -3.30
CA PHE A 22 -9.79 -2.51 -2.62
C PHE A 22 -8.90 -2.40 -1.39
N ILE A 23 -9.17 -3.24 -0.39
CA ILE A 23 -8.39 -3.35 0.83
C ILE A 23 -8.01 -4.81 1.10
N PRO A 24 -6.88 -5.06 1.78
CA PRO A 24 -6.58 -6.38 2.30
C PRO A 24 -7.57 -6.75 3.40
N PHE A 25 -8.01 -8.01 3.41
CA PHE A 25 -8.88 -8.59 4.42
C PHE A 25 -8.28 -9.90 4.90
N VAL A 26 -8.05 -10.07 6.21
CA VAL A 26 -7.39 -11.26 6.76
C VAL A 26 -8.44 -12.17 7.41
N ARG A 27 -8.50 -13.44 7.00
CA ARG A 27 -9.37 -14.46 7.60
C ARG A 27 -8.67 -15.80 7.62
N ASN A 28 -8.61 -16.45 8.77
CA ASN A 28 -8.05 -17.81 8.94
C ASN A 28 -6.68 -17.97 8.25
N GLN A 29 -5.73 -17.07 8.54
CA GLN A 29 -4.38 -17.03 7.93
C GLN A 29 -4.34 -16.78 6.41
N SER A 30 -5.50 -16.60 5.77
CA SER A 30 -5.58 -16.18 4.37
C SER A 30 -5.77 -14.67 4.28
N CYS A 31 -4.94 -14.01 3.48
CA CYS A 31 -5.25 -12.66 3.03
C CYS A 31 -6.27 -12.75 1.89
N LEU A 32 -7.16 -11.78 1.75
CA LEU A 32 -8.19 -11.65 0.71
C LEU A 32 -8.19 -10.21 0.21
N VAL A 33 -8.68 -10.02 -1.02
CA VAL A 33 -8.93 -8.69 -1.59
C VAL A 33 -10.44 -8.47 -1.52
N VAL A 34 -10.86 -7.42 -0.83
CA VAL A 34 -12.28 -7.05 -0.77
C VAL A 34 -12.46 -5.60 -1.23
N PRO A 35 -13.57 -5.27 -1.91
CA PRO A 35 -13.88 -3.89 -2.23
C PRO A 35 -13.95 -3.01 -0.96
N TYR A 36 -13.42 -1.80 -1.06
CA TYR A 36 -13.59 -0.79 -0.01
C TYR A 36 -15.05 -0.31 0.01
N ARG A 37 -15.79 -0.63 1.07
CA ARG A 37 -17.20 -0.23 1.23
C ARG A 37 -17.44 0.30 2.64
N LEU A 38 -18.25 1.35 2.71
CA LEU A 38 -18.75 1.89 3.97
C LEU A 38 -20.03 1.15 4.39
N PRO A 39 -20.33 1.06 5.70
CA PRO A 39 -19.49 1.49 6.82
C PRO A 39 -18.30 0.54 7.03
N LEU A 40 -17.18 1.08 7.55
CA LEU A 40 -16.07 0.27 8.02
C LEU A 40 -16.36 -0.26 9.43
N ILE A 41 -15.98 -1.51 9.69
CA ILE A 41 -16.17 -2.19 10.96
C ILE A 41 -14.79 -2.41 11.57
N LYS A 42 -14.65 -2.18 12.87
CA LYS A 42 -13.40 -2.41 13.58
C LYS A 42 -13.29 -3.90 13.93
N ASN A 43 -12.20 -4.55 13.53
CA ASN A 43 -11.96 -5.95 13.84
C ASN A 43 -11.31 -6.14 15.23
N ALA A 44 -11.06 -7.39 15.62
CA ALA A 44 -10.45 -7.75 16.91
C ALA A 44 -9.06 -7.12 17.15
N TYR A 45 -8.37 -6.70 16.09
CA TYR A 45 -7.06 -6.05 16.16
C TYR A 45 -7.15 -4.51 16.13
N GLY A 46 -8.37 -3.96 16.20
CA GLY A 46 -8.60 -2.53 16.18
C GLY A 46 -8.43 -1.88 14.80
N ILE A 47 -8.35 -2.67 13.74
CA ILE A 47 -8.20 -2.19 12.36
C ILE A 47 -9.59 -2.06 11.73
N TYR A 48 -9.84 -0.95 11.04
CA TYR A 48 -11.07 -0.74 10.29
C TYR A 48 -11.03 -1.48 8.96
N GLU A 49 -11.98 -2.38 8.75
CA GLU A 49 -12.14 -3.17 7.54
C GLU A 49 -13.56 -3.06 6.96
N SER A 50 -13.68 -3.25 5.66
CA SER A 50 -14.98 -3.43 5.01
C SER A 50 -15.63 -4.69 5.54
N LYS A 51 -16.97 -4.70 5.61
CA LYS A 51 -17.70 -5.95 5.79
C LYS A 51 -17.27 -6.95 4.70
N PHE A 52 -17.02 -8.19 5.12
CA PHE A 52 -16.71 -9.25 4.18
C PHE A 52 -17.78 -9.33 3.10
N SER A 53 -17.34 -9.33 1.85
CA SER A 53 -18.16 -9.54 0.67
C SER A 53 -17.38 -10.46 -0.26
N LEU A 54 -18.07 -11.10 -1.21
CA LEU A 54 -17.49 -12.08 -2.11
C LEU A 54 -16.07 -11.71 -2.56
N PHE A 55 -15.17 -12.69 -2.47
CA PHE A 55 -13.80 -12.59 -2.94
C PHE A 55 -13.76 -12.06 -4.37
N TYR A 56 -12.99 -11.00 -4.59
CA TYR A 56 -12.88 -10.39 -5.90
C TYR A 56 -11.62 -10.90 -6.60
N LYS A 57 -11.80 -11.79 -7.59
CA LYS A 57 -10.73 -12.18 -8.53
C LYS A 57 -10.52 -11.03 -9.50
N THR A 58 -9.70 -10.05 -9.13
CA THR A 58 -9.27 -8.98 -10.05
C THR A 58 -7.76 -8.91 -10.10
N ASN A 59 -7.25 -8.44 -11.23
CA ASN A 59 -5.92 -7.86 -11.26
C ASN A 59 -5.99 -6.46 -10.67
N LEU A 60 -4.95 -6.08 -9.93
CA LEU A 60 -4.77 -4.72 -9.45
C LEU A 60 -3.84 -4.00 -10.42
N ASP A 61 -4.14 -2.74 -10.73
CA ASP A 61 -3.26 -1.90 -11.54
C ASP A 61 -2.18 -1.24 -10.67
N LEU A 62 -2.57 -0.85 -9.45
CA LEU A 62 -1.78 -0.08 -8.50
C LEU A 62 -2.02 -0.59 -7.07
N ALA A 63 -0.96 -0.64 -6.28
CA ALA A 63 -1.01 -0.84 -4.84
C ALA A 63 -0.29 0.31 -4.11
N ILE A 64 -0.97 0.90 -3.13
CA ILE A 64 -0.38 1.86 -2.20
C ILE A 64 -0.15 1.12 -0.88
N ILE A 65 1.10 1.01 -0.46
CA ILE A 65 1.52 0.10 0.61
C ILE A 65 2.24 0.91 1.69
N PRO A 66 1.69 1.00 2.91
CA PRO A 66 2.39 1.56 4.06
C PRO A 66 3.65 0.75 4.41
N VAL A 67 4.76 1.44 4.63
CA VAL A 67 6.05 0.85 5.04
C VAL A 67 6.66 1.62 6.21
N LEU A 68 7.55 0.98 6.96
CA LEU A 68 8.47 1.66 7.88
C LEU A 68 9.72 2.15 7.15
N GLY A 69 10.12 1.39 6.13
CA GLY A 69 11.35 1.65 5.42
C GLY A 69 11.52 0.72 4.23
N ILE A 70 12.67 0.85 3.59
CA ILE A 70 13.12 0.01 2.50
C ILE A 70 14.54 -0.49 2.75
N ASP A 71 14.84 -1.68 2.24
CA ASP A 71 16.20 -2.19 2.21
C ASP A 71 16.96 -1.73 0.94
N GLN A 72 18.25 -2.09 0.84
CA GLN A 72 19.09 -1.73 -0.31
C GLN A 72 18.57 -2.24 -1.67
N HIS A 73 17.64 -3.20 -1.66
CA HIS A 73 17.00 -3.76 -2.84
C HIS A 73 15.57 -3.23 -3.08
N PHE A 74 15.15 -2.18 -2.35
CA PHE A 74 13.78 -1.65 -2.35
C PHE A 74 12.72 -2.68 -1.92
N LYS A 75 13.12 -3.67 -1.13
CA LYS A 75 12.16 -4.53 -0.47
C LYS A 75 11.57 -3.79 0.72
N ARG A 76 10.31 -4.06 0.99
CA ARG A 76 9.57 -3.44 2.10
C ARG A 76 10.15 -3.88 3.44
N VAL A 77 10.38 -2.92 4.33
CA VAL A 77 10.53 -3.15 5.77
C VAL A 77 9.24 -2.74 6.46
N GLY A 78 8.61 -3.67 7.17
CA GLY A 78 7.36 -3.42 7.88
C GLY A 78 7.34 -4.10 9.26
N PHE A 79 6.17 -4.13 9.91
CA PHE A 79 6.01 -4.67 11.27
C PHE A 79 6.10 -6.20 11.40
N GLY A 80 6.64 -6.92 10.40
CA GLY A 80 7.01 -8.34 10.54
C GLY A 80 5.88 -9.37 10.58
N LYS A 81 4.64 -9.03 10.21
CA LYS A 81 3.50 -9.98 10.23
C LYS A 81 3.20 -10.68 8.90
N GLY A 82 3.99 -10.45 7.85
CA GLY A 82 3.82 -11.11 6.53
C GLY A 82 2.50 -10.87 5.80
N MET A 83 1.65 -9.96 6.29
CA MET A 83 0.29 -9.77 5.76
C MET A 83 0.29 -9.33 4.29
N TYR A 84 1.21 -8.42 3.93
CA TYR A 84 1.32 -7.97 2.55
C TYR A 84 1.95 -9.06 1.68
N ASP A 85 2.93 -9.80 2.16
CA ASP A 85 3.62 -10.83 1.37
C ASP A 85 2.63 -11.96 1.02
N CYS A 86 1.81 -12.39 1.99
CA CYS A 86 0.66 -13.27 1.76
C CYS A 86 -0.40 -12.66 0.81
N PHE A 87 -0.59 -11.35 0.84
CA PHE A 87 -1.49 -10.66 -0.08
C PHE A 87 -0.96 -10.67 -1.51
N PHE A 88 0.31 -10.35 -1.74
CA PHE A 88 0.85 -10.24 -3.10
C PHE A 88 1.20 -11.59 -3.74
N ALA A 89 1.49 -12.63 -2.93
CA ALA A 89 1.79 -13.98 -3.41
C ALA A 89 0.69 -14.59 -4.32
N ARG A 90 -0.56 -14.11 -4.22
CA ARG A 90 -1.67 -14.60 -5.06
C ARG A 90 -1.65 -14.06 -6.50
N PHE A 91 -0.95 -12.95 -6.74
CA PHE A 91 -1.02 -12.25 -8.02
C PHE A 91 0.07 -12.79 -8.95
N LYS A 92 -0.34 -13.37 -10.09
CA LYS A 92 0.61 -13.82 -11.13
C LYS A 92 1.47 -12.68 -11.67
N LYS A 93 0.93 -11.46 -11.69
CA LYS A 93 1.64 -10.23 -12.05
C LYS A 93 1.39 -9.21 -10.94
N PRO A 94 2.43 -8.73 -10.23
CA PRO A 94 2.23 -7.72 -9.20
C PRO A 94 1.78 -6.40 -9.83
N PRO A 95 0.85 -5.67 -9.18
CA PRO A 95 0.50 -4.31 -9.58
C PRO A 95 1.73 -3.41 -9.48
N LEU A 96 1.60 -2.21 -10.06
CA LEU A 96 2.55 -1.16 -9.73
C LEU A 96 2.49 -0.86 -8.24
N SER A 97 3.63 -0.95 -7.54
CA SER A 97 3.69 -0.84 -6.08
C SER A 97 4.34 0.48 -5.65
N VAL A 98 3.56 1.30 -4.93
CA VAL A 98 4.02 2.58 -4.37
C VAL A 98 4.05 2.44 -2.85
N PHE A 99 5.25 2.46 -2.30
CA PHE A 99 5.49 2.47 -0.87
C PHE A 99 5.33 3.88 -0.33
N ILE A 100 4.65 4.00 0.83
CA ILE A 100 4.44 5.28 1.49
C ILE A 100 4.79 5.20 2.97
N ALA A 101 5.45 6.21 3.49
CA ALA A 101 5.69 6.39 4.90
C ALA A 101 5.63 7.88 5.27
N LYS A 102 5.59 8.19 6.56
CA LYS A 102 5.79 9.58 7.02
C LYS A 102 7.25 9.99 6.83
N GLU A 103 8.14 9.07 7.18
CA GLU A 103 9.59 9.17 7.02
C GLU A 103 10.07 7.77 6.63
N ILE A 104 10.79 7.66 5.51
CA ILE A 104 11.32 6.36 5.05
C ILE A 104 12.65 6.08 5.73
N LEU A 105 12.71 4.98 6.48
CA LEU A 105 13.98 4.42 6.94
C LEU A 105 14.64 3.63 5.80
N VAL A 106 15.85 4.01 5.39
CA VAL A 106 16.62 3.29 4.37
C VAL A 106 17.70 2.46 5.03
N SER A 107 17.61 1.13 4.89
CA SER A 107 18.66 0.21 5.33
C SER A 107 19.67 -0.01 4.21
N THR A 108 20.96 0.08 4.55
CA THR A 108 22.06 -0.30 3.66
C THR A 108 22.25 -1.81 3.55
N LEU A 109 21.63 -2.59 4.46
CA LEU A 109 21.67 -4.05 4.47
C LEU A 109 20.50 -4.63 3.67
N ALA A 110 20.71 -5.83 3.11
CA ALA A 110 19.63 -6.63 2.52
C ALA A 110 18.89 -7.31 3.66
N LEU A 111 17.70 -6.81 3.98
CA LEU A 111 16.89 -7.33 5.06
C LEU A 111 15.79 -8.26 4.55
N GLY A 112 15.38 -8.12 3.29
CA GLY A 112 14.24 -8.86 2.77
C GLY A 112 14.57 -10.23 2.18
N GLU A 113 13.65 -11.17 2.33
CA GLU A 113 13.70 -12.52 1.80
C GLU A 113 13.26 -12.57 0.32
N SER A 114 13.43 -13.72 -0.33
CA SER A 114 13.10 -13.90 -1.75
C SER A 114 11.62 -13.71 -2.07
N HIS A 115 10.75 -13.92 -1.07
CA HIS A 115 9.31 -13.80 -1.19
C HIS A 115 8.76 -12.40 -0.84
N ASP A 116 9.62 -11.50 -0.36
CA ASP A 116 9.22 -10.15 0.03
C ASP A 116 8.91 -9.28 -1.18
N ILE A 117 7.93 -8.40 -1.02
CA ILE A 117 7.51 -7.48 -2.07
C ILE A 117 8.59 -6.42 -2.29
N LYS A 118 8.91 -6.24 -3.57
CA LYS A 118 9.74 -5.15 -4.07
C LYS A 118 8.89 -4.01 -4.58
N GLY A 119 9.16 -2.80 -4.12
CA GLY A 119 8.45 -1.59 -4.56
C GLY A 119 8.95 -1.08 -5.91
N ASP A 120 8.08 -0.42 -6.67
CA ASP A 120 8.46 0.34 -7.87
C ASP A 120 8.82 1.79 -7.49
N TYR A 121 8.07 2.37 -6.54
CA TYR A 121 8.22 3.74 -6.05
C TYR A 121 8.18 3.77 -4.52
N CYS A 122 8.86 4.73 -3.91
CA CYS A 122 8.75 5.01 -2.47
C CYS A 122 8.57 6.52 -2.25
N MET A 123 7.69 6.92 -1.34
CA MET A 123 7.39 8.33 -1.08
C MET A 123 7.24 8.61 0.42
N ASP A 124 7.80 9.72 0.87
CA ASP A 124 7.60 10.27 2.21
C ASP A 124 7.42 11.78 2.19
N TYR A 125 7.43 12.42 3.37
CA TYR A 125 7.28 13.86 3.49
C TYR A 125 8.42 14.67 2.86
N GLU A 126 9.61 14.09 2.68
CA GLU A 126 10.78 14.78 2.12
C GLU A 126 10.86 14.63 0.60
N GLY A 127 10.28 13.57 0.03
CA GLY A 127 10.13 13.46 -1.42
C GLY A 127 9.80 12.07 -1.96
N ILE A 128 10.13 11.89 -3.24
CA ILE A 128 9.89 10.64 -3.97
C ILE A 128 11.24 9.99 -4.26
N TYR A 129 11.39 8.73 -3.85
CA TYR A 129 12.53 7.87 -4.14
C TYR A 129 12.15 6.83 -5.20
N HIS A 130 13.06 6.59 -6.14
CA HIS A 130 12.84 5.72 -7.29
C HIS A 130 13.85 4.58 -7.33
N HIS A 131 13.38 3.33 -7.41
CA HIS A 131 14.26 2.17 -7.54
C HIS A 131 14.69 1.93 -8.99
N THR A 132 13.76 2.01 -9.96
CA THR A 132 14.08 1.81 -11.38
C THR A 132 12.95 2.27 -12.31
N PHE A 133 13.31 2.93 -13.41
CA PHE A 133 12.43 3.49 -14.46
C PHE A 133 11.69 2.47 -15.36
N LYS A 134 11.30 1.28 -14.85
CA LYS A 134 10.75 0.22 -15.72
C LYS A 134 9.24 0.33 -15.99
N ARG A 135 8.47 1.05 -15.17
CA ARG A 135 7.02 1.23 -15.34
C ARG A 135 6.67 2.71 -15.16
N LYS A 136 6.00 3.33 -16.14
CA LYS A 136 5.53 4.73 -16.02
C LYS A 136 4.19 4.77 -15.31
N LEU A 137 4.13 5.50 -14.20
CA LEU A 137 2.88 6.04 -13.65
C LEU A 137 2.34 7.11 -14.61
N ASN A 138 1.23 6.79 -15.30
CA ASN A 138 0.53 7.77 -16.12
C ASN A 138 -0.50 8.51 -15.26
N GLY A 139 -0.34 9.83 -15.14
CA GLY A 139 -1.36 10.72 -14.55
C GLY A 139 -0.79 11.84 -13.69
N LYS A 140 -0.66 13.05 -14.24
CA LYS A 140 -0.23 14.26 -13.48
C LYS A 140 -1.09 14.51 -12.23
N ASN A 141 -2.40 14.26 -12.33
CA ASN A 141 -3.34 14.44 -11.21
C ASN A 141 -3.14 13.42 -10.10
N PHE A 142 -2.71 12.20 -10.43
CA PHE A 142 -2.48 11.14 -9.46
C PHE A 142 -1.25 11.44 -8.59
N TYR A 143 -0.15 11.89 -9.19
CA TYR A 143 1.03 12.34 -8.44
C TYR A 143 0.74 13.52 -7.53
N LYS A 144 0.01 14.53 -8.04
CA LYS A 144 -0.40 15.68 -7.23
C LYS A 144 -1.20 15.23 -6.01
N GLN A 145 -2.10 14.26 -6.17
CA GLN A 145 -2.89 13.76 -5.04
C GLN A 145 -2.07 12.90 -4.07
N LEU A 146 -1.15 12.06 -4.57
CA LEU A 146 -0.21 11.32 -3.71
C LEU A 146 0.63 12.29 -2.87
N ALA A 147 1.15 13.35 -3.48
CA ALA A 147 1.90 14.38 -2.76
C ALA A 147 1.05 15.06 -1.67
N THR A 148 -0.26 15.27 -1.90
CA THR A 148 -1.13 15.84 -0.84
C THR A 148 -1.39 14.91 0.35
N LEU A 149 -1.14 13.60 0.23
CA LEU A 149 -1.15 12.70 1.39
C LEU A 149 0.01 13.00 2.35
N LEU A 150 1.08 13.58 1.79
CA LEU A 150 2.37 13.77 2.44
C LEU A 150 2.53 15.21 2.98
N THR A 151 1.56 16.10 2.75
CA THR A 151 1.66 17.50 3.19
C THR A 151 1.02 17.79 4.55
N HIS A 152 0.30 16.85 5.16
CA HIS A 152 -0.30 17.05 6.48
C HIS A 152 0.64 16.55 7.58
N ARG A 153 1.54 17.43 8.03
CA ARG A 153 2.24 17.29 9.32
C ARG A 153 1.22 17.58 10.43
N HIS A 154 0.83 16.55 11.16
CA HIS A 154 0.12 16.68 12.45
C HIS A 154 0.96 16.00 13.51
#